data_AF-A0A7W2YID4-F1
#
_entry.id   AF-A0A7W2YID4-F1
#
_cell.length_a   1.000
_cell.length_b   1.000
_cell.length_c   1.000
_cell.angle_alpha   90.00
_cell.angle_beta   90.00
_cell.angle_gamma   90.00
#
_symmetry.space_group_name_H-M   'P 1'
#
loop_
_entity.id
_entity.type
_entity.pdbx_description
1 polymer ?
#
loop_
_entity_poly.entity_id
_entity_poly.type
_entity_poly.pdbx_seq_one_letter_code
_entity_poly.pdbx_strand_id
1 'polypeptide(L)'
;MNQAIQFIDRLEFREPDHQLVFFAQVSGMLVECVIEVNTLKLTDESHATEYFEKYRFDYEERAEELIEEESYNSAGQIEVSLLT
;
A
#
# COMPACT_ATOMS: atom_id res chain seq x y z
N MET A 1 -13.84 6.08 15.49
CA MET A 1 -12.75 6.81 16.17
C MET A 1 -11.97 7.51 15.07
N ASN A 2 -11.61 8.79 15.19
CA ASN A 2 -10.71 9.44 14.23
C ASN A 2 -9.30 8.88 14.43
N GLN A 3 -8.96 7.77 13.79
CA GLN A 3 -7.59 7.35 13.69
C GLN A 3 -6.89 8.38 12.80
N ALA A 4 -5.88 9.07 13.34
CA ALA A 4 -5.08 10.00 12.54
C ALA A 4 -4.18 9.16 11.61
N ILE A 5 -4.74 8.67 10.51
CA ILE A 5 -4.03 7.93 9.46
C ILE A 5 -3.27 8.97 8.64
N GLN A 6 -1.97 8.77 8.46
CA GLN A 6 -1.11 9.64 7.67
C GLN A 6 -0.27 8.82 6.71
N PHE A 7 -0.42 9.03 5.42
CA PHE A 7 0.46 8.41 4.43
C PHE A 7 1.80 9.13 4.38
N ILE A 8 2.88 8.35 4.48
CA ILE A 8 4.26 8.83 4.42
C ILE A 8 4.72 8.71 2.98
N ASP A 9 5.46 9.72 2.51
CA ASP A 9 6.09 9.75 1.19
C ASP A 9 7.31 8.80 1.13
N ARG A 10 7.06 7.52 1.35
CA ARG A 10 8.01 6.41 1.25
C ARG A 10 7.35 5.30 0.45
N LEU A 11 8.07 4.83 -0.56
CA LEU A 11 7.68 3.71 -1.40
C LEU A 11 8.87 2.76 -1.51
N GLU A 12 8.62 1.46 -1.42
CA GLU A 12 9.61 0.41 -1.59
C GLU A 12 9.11 -0.59 -2.63
N PHE A 13 9.99 -0.96 -3.56
CA PHE A 13 9.78 -2.12 -4.42
C PHE A 13 10.55 -3.31 -3.84
N ARG A 14 9.87 -4.43 -3.58
CA ARG A 14 10.43 -5.62 -2.94
C ARG A 14 10.53 -6.78 -3.92
N GLU A 15 11.75 -7.25 -4.09
CA GLU A 15 12.10 -8.48 -4.81
C GLU A 15 12.35 -9.63 -3.81
N PRO A 16 12.07 -10.90 -4.18
CA PRO A 16 11.61 -11.38 -5.49
C PRO A 16 10.08 -11.40 -5.66
N ASP A 17 9.33 -10.94 -4.66
CA ASP A 17 7.88 -11.08 -4.64
C ASP A 17 7.16 -10.06 -5.54
N HIS A 18 7.91 -9.08 -6.09
CA HIS A 18 7.42 -7.96 -6.89
C HIS A 18 6.23 -7.27 -6.22
N GLN A 19 6.50 -6.71 -5.05
CA GLN A 19 5.54 -5.95 -4.27
C GLN A 19 5.94 -4.48 -4.27
N LEU A 20 4.95 -3.59 -4.34
CA LEU A 20 5.12 -2.20 -3.91
C LEU A 20 4.61 -2.05 -2.50
N VAL A 21 5.38 -1.37 -1.66
CA VAL A 21 5.04 -1.11 -0.27
C VAL A 21 5.12 0.37 0.01
N PHE A 22 3.97 0.96 0.29
CA PHE A 22 3.85 2.31 0.82
C PHE A 22 3.47 2.25 2.29
N PHE A 23 3.54 3.37 2.99
CA PHE A 23 3.46 3.37 4.44
C PHE A 23 2.43 4.35 4.98
N ALA A 24 1.60 3.85 5.89
CA ALA A 24 0.70 4.67 6.70
C ALA A 24 1.24 4.75 8.15
N GLN A 25 1.08 5.89 8.80
CA GLN A 25 1.23 6.03 10.24
C GLN A 25 -0.16 6.03 10.88
N VAL A 26 -0.40 5.07 11.77
CA VAL A 26 -1.66 4.91 12.50
C VAL A 26 -1.38 4.96 13.99
N SER A 27 -1.84 6.00 14.67
CA SER A 27 -1.58 6.21 16.11
C SER A 27 -0.10 6.12 16.51
N GLY A 28 0.79 6.59 15.62
CA GLY A 28 2.24 6.56 15.82
C GLY A 28 2.94 5.27 15.38
N MET A 29 2.19 4.22 15.03
CA MET A 29 2.74 2.98 14.46
C MET A 29 2.85 3.05 12.95
N LEU A 30 3.94 2.52 12.39
CA LEU A 30 4.11 2.39 10.95
C LEU A 30 3.41 1.11 10.48
N VAL A 31 2.50 1.24 9.53
CA VAL A 31 1.76 0.16 8.88
C VAL A 31 2.23 0.07 7.44
N GLU A 32 2.57 -1.14 7.00
CA GLU A 32 2.92 -1.42 5.60
C GLU A 32 1.66 -1.69 4.79
N CYS A 33 1.50 -0.94 3.69
CA CYS A 33 0.43 -1.10 2.72
C CYS A 33 1.03 -1.74 1.46
N VAL A 34 0.69 -3.00 1.21
CA VAL A 34 1.33 -3.88 0.23
C VAL A 34 0.46 -4.02 -1.00
N ILE A 35 1.04 -3.79 -2.18
CA ILE A 35 0.42 -3.96 -3.49
C ILE A 35 1.17 -5.08 -4.23
N GLU A 36 0.45 -6.13 -4.60
CA GLU A 36 0.95 -7.23 -5.41
C GLU A 36 1.01 -6.84 -6.90
N VAL A 37 2.12 -6.22 -7.33
CA VAL A 37 2.24 -5.67 -8.70
C VAL A 37 2.54 -6.72 -9.77
N ASN A 38 2.90 -7.95 -9.37
CA ASN A 38 2.94 -9.11 -10.24
C ASN A 38 1.61 -9.36 -10.99
N THR A 39 0.48 -9.11 -10.32
CA THR A 39 -0.86 -9.26 -10.92
C THR A 39 -1.11 -8.25 -12.05
N LEU A 40 -0.38 -7.13 -12.03
CA LEU A 40 -0.45 -6.03 -12.99
C LEU A 40 0.60 -6.16 -14.11
N LYS A 41 1.42 -7.23 -14.10
CA LYS A 41 2.55 -7.45 -15.01
C LYS A 41 3.61 -6.34 -14.95
N LEU A 42 3.74 -5.68 -13.80
CA LEU A 42 4.77 -4.68 -13.53
C LEU A 42 5.91 -5.36 -12.78
N THR A 43 6.85 -5.91 -13.54
CA THR A 43 7.94 -6.73 -12.98
C THR A 43 9.23 -5.95 -12.74
N ASP A 44 9.22 -4.64 -12.90
CA ASP A 44 10.38 -3.80 -12.60
C ASP A 44 9.96 -2.55 -11.81
N GLU A 45 10.88 -2.10 -10.97
CA GLU A 45 10.69 -1.00 -10.02
C GLU A 45 10.24 0.30 -10.70
N SER A 46 10.77 0.62 -11.88
CA SER A 46 10.48 1.88 -12.57
C SER A 46 9.03 1.94 -13.03
N HIS A 47 8.55 0.93 -13.77
CA HIS A 47 7.16 0.90 -14.20
C HIS A 47 6.19 0.70 -13.03
N ALA A 48 6.58 -0.07 -12.02
CA ALA A 48 5.79 -0.24 -10.80
C ALA A 48 5.59 1.10 -10.07
N THR A 49 6.67 1.86 -9.87
CA THR A 49 6.63 3.17 -9.21
C THR A 49 5.82 4.18 -10.02
N GLU A 50 6.03 4.27 -11.34
CA GLU A 50 5.23 5.15 -12.22
C GLU A 50 3.73 4.83 -12.16
N TYR A 51 3.40 3.54 -12.11
CA TYR A 51 2.02 3.10 -11.95
C TYR A 51 1.44 3.53 -10.60
N PHE A 52 2.19 3.32 -9.51
CA PHE A 52 1.75 3.77 -8.18
C PHE A 52 1.51 5.28 -8.15
N GLU A 53 2.45 6.10 -8.63
CA GLU A 53 2.29 7.56 -8.64
C GLU A 53 1.03 8.00 -9.39
N LYS A 54 0.68 7.32 -10.48
CA LYS A 54 -0.54 7.60 -11.25
C LYS A 54 -1.83 7.32 -10.47
N TYR A 55 -1.83 6.29 -9.62
CA TYR A 55 -3.00 5.81 -8.88
C TYR A 55 -2.86 6.01 -7.36
N ARG A 56 -1.92 6.86 -6.93
CA ARG A 56 -1.52 7.00 -5.52
C ARG A 56 -2.70 7.30 -4.63
N PHE A 57 -3.53 8.27 -5.02
CA PHE A 57 -4.71 8.65 -4.24
C PHE A 57 -5.72 7.51 -4.12
N ASP A 58 -5.93 6.73 -5.19
CA ASP A 58 -6.84 5.58 -5.16
C ASP A 58 -6.31 4.49 -4.20
N TYR A 59 -4.99 4.26 -4.21
CA TYR A 59 -4.34 3.31 -3.30
C TYR A 59 -4.36 3.78 -1.84
N GLU A 60 -4.08 5.06 -1.59
CA GLU A 60 -4.14 5.67 -0.26
C GLU A 60 -5.57 5.63 0.30
N GLU A 61 -6.59 6.02 -0.49
CA GLU A 61 -8.00 5.92 -0.09
C GLU A 61 -8.38 4.48 0.24
N ARG A 62 -8.01 3.52 -0.62
CA ARG A 62 -8.32 2.11 -0.36
C ARG A 62 -7.61 1.55 0.88
N ALA A 63 -6.37 1.96 1.11
CA ALA A 63 -5.63 1.57 2.32
C ALA A 63 -6.26 2.17 3.59
N GLU A 64 -6.73 3.42 3.52
CA GLU A 64 -7.42 4.08 4.62
C GLU A 64 -8.69 3.31 5.02
N GLU A 65 -9.54 2.96 4.06
CA GLU A 65 -10.73 2.12 4.28
C GLU A 65 -10.36 0.79 4.96
N LEU A 66 -9.35 0.08 4.45
CA LEU A 66 -8.93 -1.22 4.99
C LEU A 66 -8.38 -1.11 6.40
N ILE A 67 -7.66 -0.02 6.72
CA ILE A 67 -7.16 0.27 8.07
C ILE A 67 -8.34 0.53 9.02
N GLU A 68 -9.32 1.32 8.59
CA GLU A 68 -10.52 1.61 9.39
C GLU A 68 -11.38 0.36 9.63
N GLU A 69 -11.40 -0.57 8.67
CA GLU A 69 -12.05 -1.88 8.77
C GLU A 69 -11.24 -2.91 9.59
N GLU A 70 -10.07 -2.54 10.11
CA GLU A 70 -9.14 -3.43 10.82
C GLU A 70 -8.73 -4.67 9.99
N SER A 71 -8.65 -4.53 8.66
CA SER A 71 -8.37 -5.61 7.71
C SER A 71 -6.88 -5.97 7.60
N TYR A 72 -6.24 -6.14 8.75
CA TYR A 72 -4.82 -6.49 8.83
C TYR A 72 -4.60 -7.98 8.56
N ASN A 73 -3.57 -8.31 7.78
CA ASN A 73 -3.13 -9.69 7.63
C ASN A 73 -2.37 -10.18 8.89
N SER A 74 -1.94 -11.44 8.89
CA SER A 74 -1.24 -12.04 10.06
C SER A 74 0.11 -11.40 10.38
N ALA A 75 0.67 -10.60 9.47
CA ALA A 75 1.90 -9.84 9.68
C ALA A 75 1.64 -8.39 10.16
N GLY A 76 0.37 -7.99 10.31
CA GLY A 76 0.00 -6.62 10.66
C GLY A 76 0.10 -5.63 9.48
N GLN A 77 0.10 -6.14 8.25
CA GLN A 77 0.13 -5.35 7.03
C GLN A 77 -1.28 -5.22 6.43
N ILE A 78 -1.44 -4.28 5.50
CA ILE A 78 -2.67 -4.08 4.74
C ILE A 78 -2.39 -4.47 3.29
N GLU A 79 -3.16 -5.43 2.75
CA GLU A 79 -3.08 -5.84 1.35
C GLU A 79 -4.03 -4.97 0.51
N VAL A 80 -3.47 -4.14 -0.36
CA VAL A 80 -4.21 -3.14 -1.13
C VAL A 80 -4.29 -3.56 -2.60
N SER A 81 -5.52 -3.73 -3.08
CA SER A 81 -5.82 -3.97 -4.48
C SER A 81 -6.93 -3.06 -4.95
N LEU A 82 -6.77 -2.42 -6.10
CA LEU A 82 -7.85 -1.70 -6.77
C LEU A 82 -8.73 -2.71 -7.52
N LEU A 83 -10.02 -2.76 -7.17
CA LEU A 83 -10.99 -3.55 -7.92
C LEU A 83 -11.18 -2.88 -9.29
N THR A 84 -10.83 -3.60 -10.36
CA THR A 84 -11.08 -3.18 -11.76
C THR A 84 -12.15 -4.07 -12.39
#